data_AF-A0A961HU43-F1
#
_entry.id   AF-A0A961HU43-F1
#
_cell.length_a   1.000
_cell.length_b   1.000
_cell.length_c   1.000
_cell.angle_alpha   90.00
_cell.angle_beta   90.00
_cell.angle_gamma   90.00
#
_symmetry.space_group_name_H-M   'P 1'
#
loop_
_entity.id
_entity.type
_entity.pdbx_description
1 polymer ?
#
loop_
_entity_poly.entity_id
_entity_poly.type
_entity_poly.pdbx_seq_one_letter_code
_entity_poly.pdbx_strand_id
1 'polypeptide(L)'
;MRKKPEISEATLWTEDLPYSQAYLTREIRIVGDEVSRVFYYVHADINPATFEILSRHRKEINKDFVDDFLDQAKPGPDGGYQWAVYGREAIDEEEAREFEEGLTKRITEMHKIVSQLIEKHYNDQLK
;
A
#
# COMPACT_ATOMS: atom_id res chain seq x y z
N MET A 1 -3.21 3.90 29.64
CA MET A 1 -3.61 2.82 28.71
C MET A 1 -4.20 3.47 27.46
N ARG A 2 -3.57 3.33 26.29
CA ARG A 2 -4.21 3.75 25.03
C ARG A 2 -5.27 2.70 24.68
N LYS A 3 -6.52 3.12 24.48
CA LYS A 3 -7.59 2.24 23.96
C LYS A 3 -7.08 1.63 22.64
N LYS A 4 -7.26 0.32 22.45
CA LYS A 4 -7.03 -0.32 21.16
C LYS A 4 -7.97 0.36 20.15
N PRO A 5 -7.49 0.82 18.98
CA PRO A 5 -8.39 1.29 17.95
C PRO A 5 -9.27 0.11 17.53
N GLU A 6 -10.58 0.27 17.72
CA GLU A 6 -11.58 -0.57 17.07
C GLU A 6 -11.41 -0.40 15.57
N ILE A 7 -11.34 -1.52 14.85
CA ILE A 7 -11.44 -1.51 13.39
C ILE A 7 -12.83 -0.94 13.11
N SER A 8 -12.89 0.26 12.55
CA SER A 8 -14.15 0.96 12.23
C SER A 8 -14.23 1.17 10.72
N GLU A 9 -15.44 1.34 10.19
CA GLU A 9 -15.68 1.68 8.78
C GLU A 9 -14.81 2.86 8.31
N ALA A 10 -14.58 3.84 9.20
CA ALA A 10 -13.71 5.00 8.96
C ALA A 10 -12.25 4.63 8.64
N THR A 11 -11.75 3.49 9.13
CA THR A 11 -10.39 3.00 8.87
C THR A 11 -10.28 2.10 7.65
N LEU A 12 -11.39 1.61 7.08
CA LEU A 12 -11.41 0.72 5.91
C LEU A 12 -11.59 1.48 4.59
N TRP A 13 -11.97 2.77 4.65
CA TRP A 13 -12.24 3.64 3.49
C TRP A 13 -13.36 3.14 2.56
N THR A 14 -14.01 2.01 2.88
CA THR A 14 -15.27 1.50 2.35
C THR A 14 -16.08 0.84 3.46
N GLU A 15 -17.27 0.33 3.14
CA GLU A 15 -18.17 -0.30 4.11
C GLU A 15 -17.56 -1.56 4.75
N ASP A 16 -16.95 -2.47 3.98
CA ASP A 16 -16.54 -3.79 4.50
C ASP A 16 -15.10 -4.23 4.20
N LEU A 17 -14.37 -3.55 3.30
CA LEU A 17 -13.07 -4.02 2.80
C LEU A 17 -12.02 -2.90 2.74
N PRO A 18 -10.72 -3.20 2.91
CA PRO A 18 -9.69 -2.20 2.73
C PRO A 18 -9.65 -1.70 1.28
N TYR A 19 -9.68 -0.39 1.10
CA TYR A 19 -9.53 0.25 -0.21
C TYR A 19 -8.19 0.95 -0.33
N SER A 20 -7.43 0.65 -1.38
CA SER A 20 -6.11 1.19 -1.64
C SER A 20 -5.96 1.53 -3.12
N GLN A 21 -4.99 2.36 -3.45
CA GLN A 21 -4.73 2.78 -4.83
C GLN A 21 -3.23 2.68 -5.13
N ALA A 22 -2.90 2.21 -6.34
CA ALA A 22 -1.55 2.25 -6.90
C ALA A 22 -1.49 3.30 -8.01
N TYR A 23 -0.31 3.88 -8.20
CA TYR A 23 -0.05 4.94 -9.16
C TYR A 23 1.22 4.63 -9.96
N LEU A 24 1.14 4.78 -11.27
CA LEU A 24 2.28 4.98 -12.16
C LEU A 24 2.30 6.43 -12.63
N THR A 25 3.25 7.22 -12.12
CA THR A 25 3.40 8.64 -12.47
C THR A 25 4.56 8.83 -13.42
N ARG A 26 4.30 9.50 -14.54
CA ARG A 26 5.28 9.90 -15.55
C ARG A 26 5.54 11.40 -15.45
N GLU A 27 6.73 11.80 -15.01
CA GLU A 27 7.14 13.20 -15.00
C GLU A 27 8.02 13.51 -16.21
N ILE A 28 7.65 14.50 -17.01
CA ILE A 28 8.50 15.05 -18.08
C ILE A 28 9.06 16.39 -17.60
N ARG A 29 10.39 16.51 -17.59
CA ARG A 29 11.09 17.75 -17.25
C ARG A 29 11.59 18.40 -18.52
N ILE A 30 11.14 19.63 -18.76
CA ILE A 30 11.45 20.43 -19.96
C ILE A 30 12.36 21.58 -19.54
N VAL A 31 13.41 21.82 -20.32
CA VAL A 31 14.31 22.96 -20.13
C VAL A 31 14.48 23.65 -21.48
N GLY A 32 14.12 24.94 -21.56
CA GLY A 32 14.10 25.64 -22.84
C GLY A 32 13.06 25.04 -23.79
N ASP A 33 13.49 24.65 -24.98
CA ASP A 33 12.69 24.02 -26.04
C ASP A 33 12.88 22.49 -26.13
N GLU A 34 13.59 21.86 -25.18
CA GLU A 34 13.86 20.43 -25.18
C GLU A 34 13.37 19.69 -23.92
N VAL A 35 13.04 18.40 -24.10
CA VAL A 35 12.82 17.49 -22.98
C VAL A 35 14.17 17.16 -22.38
N SER A 36 14.40 17.62 -21.15
CA SER A 36 15.64 17.37 -20.42
C SER A 36 15.66 15.97 -19.83
N ARG A 37 14.58 15.55 -19.17
CA ARG A 37 14.51 14.26 -18.46
C ARG A 37 13.09 13.72 -18.40
N VAL A 38 12.96 12.40 -18.29
CA VAL A 38 11.70 11.72 -17.96
C VAL A 38 11.95 10.90 -16.70
N PHE A 39 10.99 10.89 -15.78
CA PHE A 39 11.03 10.04 -14.59
C PHE A 39 9.75 9.21 -14.52
N TYR A 40 9.88 8.01 -13.97
CA TYR A 40 8.74 7.16 -13.63
C TYR A 40 8.77 6.88 -12.13
N TYR A 41 7.62 7.01 -11.49
CA TYR A 41 7.41 6.74 -10.08
C TYR A 41 6.27 5.75 -9.91
N VAL A 42 6.50 4.68 -9.15
CA VAL A 42 5.47 3.73 -8.75
C VAL A 42 5.30 3.80 -7.23
N HIS A 43 4.09 4.17 -6.82
CA HIS A 43 3.75 4.32 -5.41
C HIS A 43 2.30 3.92 -5.17
N ALA A 44 1.91 3.79 -3.91
CA ALA A 44 0.55 3.48 -3.52
C ALA A 44 0.12 4.22 -2.26
N ASP A 45 -1.17 4.56 -2.22
CA ASP A 45 -1.89 4.96 -1.02
C ASP A 45 -2.60 3.73 -0.45
N ILE A 46 -2.17 3.31 0.73
CA ILE A 46 -2.63 2.11 1.40
C ILE A 46 -3.56 2.49 2.55
N ASN A 47 -4.68 1.80 2.60
CA ASN A 47 -5.65 1.86 3.68
C ASN A 47 -5.00 1.76 5.08
N PRO A 48 -5.35 2.61 6.05
CA PRO A 48 -4.75 2.58 7.39
C PRO A 48 -5.05 1.29 8.16
N ALA A 49 -6.26 0.70 8.04
CA ALA A 49 -6.54 -0.58 8.69
C ALA A 49 -5.64 -1.70 8.14
N THR A 50 -5.26 -1.66 6.86
CA THR A 50 -4.30 -2.60 6.29
C THR A 50 -2.96 -2.55 7.03
N PHE A 51 -2.40 -1.35 7.22
CA PHE A 51 -1.15 -1.19 7.97
C PHE A 51 -1.30 -1.67 9.41
N GLU A 52 -2.36 -1.26 10.11
CA GLU A 52 -2.56 -1.62 11.51
C GLU A 52 -2.70 -3.13 11.72
N ILE A 53 -3.49 -3.80 10.88
CA ILE A 53 -3.77 -5.24 11.00
C ILE A 53 -2.50 -6.04 10.68
N LEU A 54 -1.80 -5.68 9.60
CA LEU A 54 -0.53 -6.32 9.24
C LEU A 54 0.53 -6.11 10.33
N SER A 55 0.63 -4.90 10.89
CA SER A 55 1.58 -4.60 11.97
C SER A 55 1.32 -5.45 13.22
N ARG A 56 0.05 -5.62 13.61
CA ARG A 56 -0.34 -6.45 14.77
C ARG A 56 -0.01 -7.93 14.58
N HIS A 57 -0.07 -8.42 13.34
CA HIS A 57 0.17 -9.82 12.98
C HIS A 57 1.51 -10.04 12.27
N ARG A 58 2.44 -9.07 12.32
CA ARG A 58 3.70 -9.10 11.56
C ARG A 58 4.46 -10.42 11.75
N LYS A 59 4.47 -10.97 12.96
CA LYS A 59 5.17 -12.22 13.31
C LYS A 59 4.50 -13.49 12.74
N GLU A 60 3.22 -13.42 12.41
CA GLU A 60 2.42 -14.54 11.89
C GLU A 60 2.42 -14.57 10.35
N ILE A 61 2.80 -13.46 9.72
CA ILE A 61 2.78 -13.28 8.26
C ILE A 61 4.17 -13.55 7.70
N ASN A 62 4.33 -14.67 7.00
CA ASN A 62 5.59 -15.05 6.37
C ASN A 62 5.65 -14.57 4.90
N LYS A 63 5.76 -13.25 4.70
CA LYS A 63 5.80 -12.61 3.38
C LYS A 63 6.73 -11.39 3.39
N ASP A 64 7.86 -11.47 2.70
CA ASP A 64 8.89 -10.41 2.67
C ASP A 64 8.34 -9.04 2.24
N PHE A 65 7.39 -8.99 1.31
CA PHE A 65 6.80 -7.72 0.87
C PHE A 65 5.94 -7.04 1.94
N VAL A 66 5.44 -7.78 2.93
CA VAL A 66 4.70 -7.22 4.06
C VAL A 66 5.67 -6.53 5.01
N ASP A 67 6.84 -7.13 5.26
CA ASP A 67 7.89 -6.51 6.04
C ASP A 67 8.43 -5.25 5.34
N ASP A 68 8.70 -5.32 4.03
CA ASP A 68 9.10 -4.17 3.23
C ASP A 68 8.08 -3.03 3.32
N PHE A 69 6.80 -3.33 3.14
CA PHE A 69 5.72 -2.35 3.31
C PHE A 69 5.73 -1.73 4.71
N LEU A 70 5.74 -2.55 5.77
CA LEU A 70 5.67 -2.06 7.15
C LEU A 70 6.88 -1.21 7.56
N ASP A 71 8.05 -1.48 6.97
CA ASP A 71 9.29 -0.76 7.27
C ASP A 71 9.45 0.53 6.45
N GLN A 72 8.92 0.57 5.22
CA GLN A 72 9.10 1.71 4.30
C GLN A 72 7.91 2.66 4.23
N ALA A 73 6.71 2.20 4.59
CA ALA A 73 5.50 3.00 4.47
C ALA A 73 5.54 4.24 5.37
N LYS A 74 5.07 5.37 4.84
CA LYS A 74 5.02 6.66 5.54
C LYS A 74 3.58 7.13 5.67
N PRO A 75 3.21 7.87 6.73
CA PRO A 75 1.89 8.49 6.82
C PRO A 75 1.62 9.37 5.60
N GLY A 76 0.49 9.12 4.94
CA GLY A 76 -0.01 9.92 3.82
C GLY A 76 -0.89 11.09 4.29
N PRO A 77 -1.21 12.03 3.37
CA PRO A 77 -1.97 13.24 3.70
C PRO A 77 -3.41 12.96 4.17
N ASP A 78 -4.03 11.89 3.67
CA ASP A 78 -5.43 11.54 3.96
C ASP A 78 -5.60 10.51 5.10
N GLY A 79 -4.58 10.39 5.96
CA GLY A 79 -4.60 9.47 7.10
C GLY A 79 -4.34 8.00 6.73
N GLY A 80 -3.92 7.72 5.50
CA GLY A 80 -3.43 6.40 5.07
C GLY A 80 -1.90 6.29 5.10
N TYR A 81 -1.38 5.33 4.36
CA TYR A 81 0.05 5.06 4.26
C TYR A 81 0.54 5.10 2.82
N GLN A 82 1.54 5.92 2.54
CA GLN A 82 2.23 5.96 1.26
C GLN A 82 3.35 4.92 1.24
N TRP A 83 3.36 4.09 0.20
CA TRP A 83 4.41 3.11 -0.05
C TRP A 83 4.99 3.32 -1.45
N ALA A 84 6.24 3.77 -1.52
CA ALA A 84 6.96 3.96 -2.77
C ALA A 84 7.87 2.75 -3.00
N VAL A 85 7.71 2.10 -4.15
CA VAL A 85 8.51 0.91 -4.52
C VAL A 85 9.48 1.19 -5.66
N TYR A 86 9.27 2.27 -6.39
CA TYR A 86 10.12 2.65 -7.51
C TYR A 86 10.06 4.16 -7.78
N GLY A 87 11.21 4.76 -8.06
CA GLY A 87 11.31 6.16 -8.46
C GLY A 87 12.70 6.46 -9.03
N ARG A 88 12.82 6.51 -10.35
CA ARG A 88 14.11 6.76 -11.01
C ARG A 88 13.98 7.54 -12.31
N GLU A 89 15.08 8.19 -12.68
CA GLU A 89 15.28 8.82 -13.98
C GLU A 89 15.22 7.73 -15.06
N ALA A 90 14.52 8.00 -16.16
CA ALA A 90 14.05 6.99 -17.09
C ALA A 90 15.20 6.13 -17.64
N ILE A 91 15.03 4.82 -17.43
CA ILE A 91 15.31 3.82 -18.46
C ILE A 91 14.03 2.95 -18.47
N ASP A 92 13.27 3.06 -19.55
CA ASP A 92 12.09 2.26 -19.92
C ASP A 92 10.74 2.47 -19.17
N GLU A 93 9.67 2.68 -19.94
CA GLU A 93 8.27 2.71 -19.46
C GLU A 93 7.74 1.30 -19.19
N GLU A 94 8.19 0.31 -19.96
CA GLU A 94 7.78 -1.10 -19.82
C GLU A 94 8.16 -1.62 -18.43
N GLU A 95 9.41 -1.38 -18.00
CA GLU A 95 9.87 -1.76 -16.67
C GLU A 95 9.07 -1.06 -15.56
N ALA A 96 8.71 0.22 -15.73
CA ALA A 96 7.88 0.92 -14.76
C ALA A 96 6.47 0.32 -14.62
N ARG A 97 5.90 -0.19 -15.72
CA ARG A 97 4.63 -0.93 -15.71
C ARG A 97 4.77 -2.28 -15.03
N GLU A 98 5.86 -3.01 -15.26
CA GLU A 98 6.12 -4.27 -14.54
C GLU A 98 6.16 -4.06 -13.02
N PHE A 99 6.78 -2.96 -12.56
CA PHE A 99 6.79 -2.59 -11.14
C PHE A 99 5.40 -2.22 -10.62
N GLU A 100 4.59 -1.50 -11.39
CA GLU A 100 3.19 -1.19 -11.05
C GLU A 100 2.33 -2.46 -10.92
N GLU A 101 2.43 -3.38 -11.87
CA GLU A 101 1.73 -4.66 -11.81
C GLU A 101 2.17 -5.48 -10.59
N GLY A 102 3.48 -5.49 -10.31
CA GLY A 102 4.04 -6.14 -9.12
C GLY A 102 3.51 -5.53 -7.82
N LEU A 103 3.46 -4.20 -7.73
CA LEU A 103 2.89 -3.48 -6.59
C LEU A 103 1.41 -3.82 -6.41
N THR A 104 0.64 -3.77 -7.49
CA THR A 104 -0.81 -4.07 -7.48
C THR A 104 -1.08 -5.49 -6.96
N LYS A 105 -0.28 -6.48 -7.41
CA LYS A 105 -0.38 -7.87 -6.92
C LYS A 105 -0.09 -7.96 -5.42
N ARG A 106 0.94 -7.27 -4.93
CA ARG A 106 1.30 -7.24 -3.49
C ARG A 106 0.20 -6.61 -2.65
N ILE A 107 -0.36 -5.47 -3.08
CA ILE A 107 -1.46 -4.80 -2.38
C ILE A 107 -2.68 -5.71 -2.30
N THR A 108 -3.03 -6.37 -3.40
CA THR A 108 -4.16 -7.32 -3.43
C THR A 108 -3.93 -8.49 -2.47
N GLU A 109 -2.69 -9.01 -2.39
CA GLU A 109 -2.35 -10.08 -1.45
C GLU A 109 -2.40 -9.61 0.01
N MET A 110 -1.94 -8.38 0.30
CA MET A 110 -2.10 -7.75 1.62
C MET A 110 -3.57 -7.64 2.02
N HIS A 111 -4.43 -7.16 1.12
CA HIS A 111 -5.87 -7.08 1.36
C HIS A 111 -6.48 -8.44 1.66
N LYS A 112 -6.09 -9.49 0.91
CA LYS A 112 -6.55 -10.86 1.16
C LYS A 112 -6.17 -11.34 2.57
N ILE A 113 -4.92 -11.10 2.99
CA ILE A 113 -4.46 -11.44 4.35
C ILE A 113 -5.29 -10.70 5.39
N VAL A 114 -5.50 -9.40 5.19
CA VAL A 114 -6.28 -8.55 6.10
C VAL A 114 -7.73 -9.04 6.21
N SER A 115 -8.41 -9.32 5.10
CA SER A 115 -9.78 -9.83 5.11
C SER A 115 -9.89 -11.16 5.87
N GLN A 116 -8.94 -12.08 5.69
CA GLN A 116 -8.91 -13.34 6.42
C GLN A 116 -8.74 -13.15 7.94
N LEU A 117 -7.91 -12.19 8.34
CA LEU A 117 -7.69 -11.87 9.75
C LEU A 117 -8.93 -11.21 10.38
N ILE A 118 -9.63 -10.36 9.63
CA ILE A 118 -10.90 -9.75 10.05
C ILE A 118 -11.96 -10.85 10.24
N GLU A 119 -12.13 -11.73 9.27
CA GLU A 119 -13.11 -12.83 9.33
C GLU A 119 -12.84 -13.77 10.52
N LYS A 120 -11.57 -14.13 10.74
CA LYS A 120 -11.17 -14.94 11.90
C LYS A 120 -11.54 -14.25 13.22
N HIS A 121 -11.28 -12.95 13.34
CA HIS A 121 -11.61 -12.19 14.54
C HIS A 121 -13.11 -12.22 14.86
N TYR A 122 -13.98 -12.04 13.86
CA TYR A 122 -15.43 -12.11 14.06
C TYR A 122 -15.90 -13.50 14.48
N ASN A 123 -15.36 -14.56 13.85
CA ASN A 123 -15.70 -15.94 14.18
C ASN A 123 -15.29 -16.35 15.59
N ASP A 124 -14.20 -15.79 16.12
CA ASP A 124 -13.73 -16.05 17.49
C ASP A 124 -14.58 -15.33 18.56
N GLN A 125 -15.30 -14.25 18.22
CA GLN A 125 -16.22 -13.56 19.14
C GLN A 125 -17.61 -14.21 19.27
N LEU A 126 -17.97 -15.10 18.34
CA LEU A 126 -19.25 -15.81 18.32
C LEU A 126 -19.21 -17.17 19.05
N LYS A 127 -18.05 -17.58 19.57
CA LYS A 127 -17.84 -18.80 20.34
C LYS A 127 -17.74 -18.51 21.83
#